data_AF-A0A4S8KXM0-F1
#
_entry.id   AF-A0A4S8KXM0-F1
#
_cell.length_a   1.000
_cell.length_b   1.000
_cell.length_c   1.000
_cell.angle_alpha   90.00
_cell.angle_beta   90.00
_cell.angle_gamma   90.00
#
_symmetry.space_group_name_H-M   'P 1'
#
loop_
_entity.id
_entity.type
_entity.pdbx_description
1 polymer ?
#
loop_
_entity_poly.entity_id
_entity_poly.type
_entity_poly.pdbx_seq_one_letter_code
_entity_poly.pdbx_strand_id
1 'polypeptide(L)'
;GLLTDGAHKFWSAPNSILIITSAFSPITNMWVPGMFSFADGATTNHYKYHFVAVFQSLAQAALTKGIKITDEMFAIVVDFSDAQRLGFIDAFVDFMFQVQKGQRSQEELHSVAQTLLKGCEYHYDKSVTRVAHIGEVVPLETEAHFKGLCRKMRVTEDEKEFEKVVDILYREWPLISPWLDWWLAPEHGGMIFPTCRKMSSEVANRLPSTTNAEEAMH
;
A
#
# COMPACT_ATOMS: atom_id res chain seq x y z
N GLY A 1 -10.45 6.09 -4.06
CA GLY A 1 -10.14 5.01 -3.11
C GLY A 1 -9.70 5.61 -1.80
N LEU A 2 -9.17 4.75 -0.94
CA LEU A 2 -8.80 5.07 0.43
C LEU A 2 -7.28 5.30 0.54
N LEU A 3 -6.86 5.96 1.61
CA LEU A 3 -5.48 6.05 2.08
C LEU A 3 -5.46 5.56 3.53
N THR A 4 -4.43 4.82 3.94
CA THR A 4 -4.20 4.52 5.36
C THR A 4 -2.74 4.60 5.74
N ASP A 5 -2.46 5.26 6.86
CA ASP A 5 -1.15 5.40 7.49
C ASP A 5 -1.28 5.36 9.03
N GLY A 6 -0.16 5.10 9.71
CA GLY A 6 -0.07 5.04 11.17
C GLY A 6 0.88 6.09 11.75
N ALA A 7 0.35 7.10 12.43
CA ALA A 7 1.18 8.13 13.08
C ALA A 7 1.69 7.64 14.45
N HIS A 8 3.00 7.34 14.53
CA HIS A 8 3.66 6.76 15.71
C HIS A 8 3.99 7.75 16.82
N LYS A 9 3.87 9.06 16.58
CA LYS A 9 4.24 10.12 17.53
C LYS A 9 3.06 10.97 18.01
N PHE A 10 1.85 10.58 17.61
CA PHE A 10 0.65 11.34 17.94
C PHE A 10 0.32 11.24 19.44
N TRP A 11 0.53 10.07 20.04
CA TRP A 11 0.25 9.81 21.45
C TRP A 11 1.51 9.93 22.30
N SER A 12 1.36 10.30 23.58
CA SER A 12 2.47 10.32 24.54
C SER A 12 2.94 8.92 24.95
N ALA A 13 2.12 7.88 24.71
CA ALA A 13 2.46 6.50 25.01
C ALA A 13 3.39 5.93 23.91
N PRO A 14 4.60 5.42 24.26
CA PRO A 14 5.65 5.11 23.28
C PRO A 14 5.31 4.07 22.19
N ASN A 15 4.34 3.20 22.44
CA ASN A 15 3.95 2.13 21.51
C ASN A 15 2.60 2.41 20.84
N SER A 16 1.95 3.52 21.18
CA SER A 16 0.63 3.84 20.68
C SER A 16 0.69 4.53 19.34
N ILE A 17 -0.23 4.15 18.45
CA ILE A 17 -0.30 4.63 17.08
C ILE A 17 -1.69 5.19 16.83
N LEU A 18 -1.75 6.32 16.14
CA LEU A 18 -2.99 6.79 15.53
C LEU A 18 -3.06 6.23 14.10
N ILE A 19 -3.94 5.27 13.87
CA ILE A 19 -4.21 4.74 12.53
C ILE A 19 -5.32 5.58 11.91
N ILE A 20 -5.08 6.09 10.71
CA ILE A 20 -6.00 6.98 10.00
C ILE A 20 -6.34 6.33 8.68
N THR A 21 -7.62 6.34 8.30
CA THR A 21 -8.04 6.09 6.92
C THR A 21 -8.77 7.30 6.37
N SER A 22 -8.31 7.79 5.23
CA SER A 22 -8.86 8.97 4.56
C SER A 22 -9.40 8.65 3.16
N ALA A 23 -10.32 9.48 2.68
CA ALA A 23 -10.82 9.42 1.31
C ALA A 23 -10.77 10.81 0.67
N PHE A 24 -10.49 10.87 -0.64
CA PHE A 24 -10.49 12.14 -1.34
C PHE A 24 -11.91 12.61 -1.65
N SER A 25 -12.21 13.85 -1.30
CA SER A 25 -13.48 14.51 -1.63
C SER A 25 -13.29 15.42 -2.84
N PRO A 26 -13.89 15.09 -4.01
CA PRO A 26 -13.82 15.95 -5.19
C PRO A 26 -14.61 17.25 -5.02
N ILE A 27 -15.58 17.29 -4.08
CA ILE A 27 -16.38 18.49 -3.79
C ILE A 27 -15.51 19.54 -3.11
N THR A 28 -14.68 19.13 -2.16
CA THR A 28 -13.82 20.03 -1.38
C THR A 28 -12.40 20.08 -1.90
N ASN A 29 -12.04 19.21 -2.86
CA ASN A 29 -10.69 19.02 -3.36
C ASN A 29 -9.67 18.76 -2.24
N MET A 30 -10.08 18.00 -1.22
CA MET A 30 -9.30 17.71 -0.02
C MET A 30 -9.44 16.26 0.40
N TRP A 31 -8.42 15.76 1.10
CA TRP A 31 -8.50 14.51 1.85
C TRP A 31 -9.37 14.70 3.08
N VAL A 32 -10.39 13.85 3.22
CA VAL A 32 -11.31 13.88 4.35
C VAL A 32 -11.08 12.61 5.15
N PRO A 33 -10.80 12.72 6.47
CA PRO A 33 -10.64 11.55 7.31
C PRO A 33 -11.98 10.80 7.41
N GLY A 34 -11.92 9.50 7.15
CA GLY A 34 -13.06 8.59 7.28
C GLY A 34 -13.07 7.83 8.60
N MET A 35 -11.88 7.46 9.11
CA MET A 35 -11.74 6.71 10.36
C MET A 35 -10.45 7.08 11.08
N PHE A 36 -10.53 7.21 12.40
CA PHE A 36 -9.38 7.30 13.31
C PHE A 36 -9.46 6.15 14.29
N SER A 37 -8.33 5.51 14.57
CA SER A 37 -8.25 4.49 15.62
C SER A 37 -7.02 4.68 16.46
N PHE A 38 -7.21 4.61 17.77
CA PHE A 38 -6.12 4.36 18.69
C PHE A 38 -5.74 2.87 18.63
N ALA A 39 -4.45 2.59 18.55
CA ALA A 39 -3.89 1.26 18.72
C ALA A 39 -2.72 1.33 19.70
N ASP A 40 -2.58 0.36 20.59
CA ASP A 40 -1.43 0.21 21.51
C ASP A 40 -0.29 -0.62 20.90
N GLY A 41 -0.31 -0.78 19.58
CA GLY A 41 0.75 -1.38 18.78
C GLY A 41 0.43 -1.37 17.30
N ALA A 42 1.31 -1.98 16.49
CA ALA A 42 1.21 -2.07 15.03
C ALA A 42 1.18 -3.53 14.56
N THR A 43 0.38 -4.38 15.21
CA THR A 43 0.24 -5.79 14.78
C THR A 43 -0.87 -5.94 13.74
N THR A 44 -0.86 -7.06 13.02
CA THR A 44 -1.91 -7.45 12.07
C THR A 44 -3.32 -7.27 12.65
N ASN A 45 -3.53 -7.65 13.92
CA ASN A 45 -4.84 -7.52 14.56
C ASN A 45 -5.27 -6.06 14.77
N HIS A 46 -4.33 -5.16 15.11
CA HIS A 46 -4.66 -3.74 15.26
C HIS A 46 -5.17 -3.15 13.94
N TYR A 47 -4.45 -3.41 12.85
CA TYR A 47 -4.86 -2.99 11.51
C TYR A 47 -6.15 -3.68 11.07
N LYS A 48 -6.32 -4.97 11.35
CA LYS A 48 -7.56 -5.70 11.07
C LYS A 48 -8.77 -5.02 11.69
N TYR A 49 -8.72 -4.68 12.98
CA TYR A 49 -9.84 -4.01 13.64
C TYR A 49 -10.12 -2.62 13.07
N HIS A 50 -9.07 -1.86 12.73
CA HIS A 50 -9.23 -0.58 12.03
C HIS A 50 -9.96 -0.76 10.70
N PHE A 51 -9.52 -1.69 9.86
CA PHE A 51 -10.11 -1.93 8.55
C PHE A 51 -11.53 -2.49 8.62
N VAL A 52 -11.85 -3.35 9.60
CA VAL A 52 -13.24 -3.79 9.83
C VAL A 52 -14.15 -2.59 10.10
N ALA A 53 -13.72 -1.64 10.94
CA ALA A 53 -14.50 -0.44 11.22
C ALA A 53 -14.68 0.44 9.98
N VAL A 54 -13.63 0.59 9.15
CA VAL A 54 -13.71 1.29 7.85
C VAL A 54 -14.72 0.61 6.94
N PHE A 55 -14.65 -0.71 6.78
CA PHE A 55 -15.49 -1.46 5.85
C PHE A 55 -16.96 -1.44 6.25
N GLN A 56 -17.24 -1.64 7.54
CA GLN A 56 -18.60 -1.54 8.08
C GLN A 56 -19.18 -0.13 7.88
N SER A 57 -18.38 0.92 8.10
CA SER A 57 -18.82 2.30 7.90
C SER A 57 -19.15 2.59 6.42
N LEU A 58 -18.29 2.13 5.50
CA LEU A 58 -18.51 2.25 4.06
C LEU A 58 -19.76 1.49 3.62
N ALA A 59 -19.93 0.26 4.10
CA ALA A 59 -21.07 -0.60 3.78
C ALA A 59 -22.40 0.01 4.27
N GLN A 60 -22.41 0.55 5.48
CA GLN A 60 -23.58 1.23 6.04
C GLN A 60 -23.94 2.46 5.20
N ALA A 61 -22.95 3.26 4.80
CA ALA A 61 -23.17 4.42 3.94
C ALA A 61 -23.68 4.03 2.54
N ALA A 62 -23.14 2.94 1.96
CA ALA A 62 -23.59 2.41 0.68
C ALA A 62 -25.05 1.92 0.76
N LEU A 63 -25.38 1.15 1.81
CA LEU A 63 -26.74 0.67 2.07
C LEU A 63 -27.74 1.81 2.18
N THR A 64 -27.44 2.84 2.99
CA THR A 64 -28.30 4.01 3.16
C THR A 64 -28.56 4.76 1.85
N LYS A 65 -27.62 4.70 0.91
CA LYS A 65 -27.73 5.34 -0.42
C LYS A 65 -28.24 4.40 -1.52
N GLY A 66 -28.56 3.15 -1.21
CA GLY A 66 -28.95 2.14 -2.21
C GLY A 66 -27.83 1.78 -3.20
N ILE A 67 -26.57 2.01 -2.81
CA ILE A 67 -25.39 1.70 -3.64
C ILE A 67 -25.00 0.24 -3.38
N LYS A 68 -24.85 -0.53 -4.47
CA LYS A 68 -24.33 -1.90 -4.40
C LYS A 68 -22.85 -1.87 -4.00
N ILE A 69 -22.49 -2.69 -3.01
CA ILE A 69 -21.09 -2.88 -2.61
C ILE A 69 -20.35 -3.66 -3.70
N THR A 70 -19.20 -3.13 -4.13
CA THR A 70 -18.24 -3.82 -5.01
C THR A 70 -16.86 -3.84 -4.37
N ASP A 71 -15.99 -4.75 -4.81
CA ASP A 71 -14.67 -4.93 -4.21
C ASP A 71 -13.79 -3.67 -4.36
N GLU A 72 -13.88 -2.99 -5.52
CA GLU A 72 -13.08 -1.81 -5.83
C GLU A 72 -13.38 -0.61 -4.92
N MET A 73 -14.52 -0.61 -4.22
CA MET A 73 -14.83 0.42 -3.22
C MET A 73 -13.83 0.40 -2.05
N PHE A 74 -13.19 -0.75 -1.82
CA PHE A 74 -12.20 -0.95 -0.75
C PHE A 74 -10.76 -0.79 -1.23
N ALA A 75 -10.54 -0.45 -2.51
CA ALA A 75 -9.21 -0.21 -3.04
C ALA A 75 -8.51 0.93 -2.30
N ILE A 76 -7.28 0.70 -1.90
CA ILE A 76 -6.58 1.51 -0.90
C ILE A 76 -5.10 1.66 -1.21
N VAL A 77 -4.53 2.80 -0.82
CA VAL A 77 -3.08 2.97 -0.75
C VAL A 77 -2.63 2.80 0.70
N VAL A 78 -1.62 1.96 0.87
CA VAL A 78 -1.02 1.62 2.16
C VAL A 78 0.48 1.88 2.13
N ASP A 79 1.10 1.88 3.30
CA ASP A 79 2.54 1.71 3.39
C ASP A 79 2.92 0.25 3.06
N PHE A 80 4.19 -0.08 3.26
CA PHE A 80 4.76 -1.38 2.95
C PHE A 80 4.86 -2.32 4.16
N SER A 81 4.13 -2.02 5.24
CA SER A 81 4.07 -2.83 6.47
C SER A 81 3.33 -4.14 6.24
N ASP A 82 3.98 -5.25 6.57
CA ASP A 82 3.34 -6.57 6.57
C ASP A 82 2.10 -6.60 7.47
N ALA A 83 2.16 -5.95 8.64
CA ALA A 83 1.04 -5.92 9.57
C ALA A 83 -0.17 -5.17 8.99
N GLN A 84 0.07 -4.05 8.30
CA GLN A 84 -1.00 -3.30 7.65
C GLN A 84 -1.61 -4.10 6.49
N ARG A 85 -0.78 -4.67 5.62
CA ARG A 85 -1.22 -5.50 4.49
C ARG A 85 -2.04 -6.69 4.95
N LEU A 86 -1.51 -7.49 5.88
CA LEU A 86 -2.18 -8.68 6.39
C LEU A 86 -3.47 -8.30 7.12
N GLY A 87 -3.46 -7.21 7.90
CA GLY A 87 -4.63 -6.73 8.60
C GLY A 87 -5.76 -6.33 7.64
N PHE A 88 -5.41 -5.68 6.52
CA PHE A 88 -6.37 -5.36 5.47
C PHE A 88 -6.98 -6.62 4.84
N ILE A 89 -6.14 -7.58 4.46
CA ILE A 89 -6.58 -8.83 3.83
C ILE A 89 -7.52 -9.60 4.75
N ASP A 90 -7.13 -9.80 6.02
CA ASP A 90 -7.94 -10.51 7.00
C ASP A 90 -9.29 -9.80 7.24
N ALA A 91 -9.28 -8.47 7.34
CA ALA A 91 -10.49 -7.69 7.50
C ALA A 91 -11.41 -7.81 6.29
N PHE A 92 -10.86 -7.80 5.07
CA PHE A 92 -11.63 -7.82 3.84
C PHE A 92 -12.29 -9.18 3.64
N VAL A 93 -11.53 -10.26 3.85
CA VAL A 93 -12.03 -11.64 3.76
C VAL A 93 -13.19 -11.84 4.74
N ASP A 94 -12.99 -11.51 6.02
CA ASP A 94 -14.04 -11.67 7.04
C ASP A 94 -15.29 -10.85 6.72
N PHE A 95 -15.09 -9.58 6.34
CA PHE A 95 -16.19 -8.67 6.03
C PHE A 95 -17.00 -9.12 4.80
N MET A 96 -16.33 -9.42 3.68
CA MET A 96 -17.02 -9.81 2.46
C MET A 96 -17.67 -11.19 2.57
N PHE A 97 -17.05 -12.12 3.29
CA PHE A 97 -17.64 -13.43 3.56
C PHE A 97 -18.98 -13.30 4.30
N GLN A 98 -19.06 -12.38 5.28
CA GLN A 98 -20.30 -12.07 6.00
C GLN A 98 -21.33 -11.38 5.10
N VAL A 99 -20.95 -10.33 4.37
CA VAL A 99 -21.87 -9.55 3.53
C VAL A 99 -22.46 -10.39 2.39
N GLN A 100 -21.65 -11.26 1.79
CA GLN A 100 -22.07 -12.10 0.67
C GLN A 100 -22.59 -13.48 1.10
N LYS A 101 -22.75 -13.71 2.42
CA LYS A 101 -23.26 -14.96 2.99
C LYS A 101 -22.53 -16.20 2.46
N GLY A 102 -21.21 -16.11 2.31
CA GLY A 102 -20.37 -17.22 1.85
C GLY A 102 -20.52 -17.60 0.38
N GLN A 103 -21.05 -16.72 -0.48
CA GLN A 103 -21.12 -16.98 -1.93
C GLN A 103 -19.73 -17.17 -2.59
N ARG A 104 -18.70 -16.54 -2.02
CA ARG A 104 -17.30 -16.67 -2.42
C ARG A 104 -16.52 -17.40 -1.34
N SER A 105 -15.51 -18.18 -1.73
CA SER A 105 -14.62 -18.83 -0.77
C SER A 105 -13.66 -17.82 -0.14
N GLN A 106 -13.06 -18.17 1.00
CA GLN A 106 -12.07 -17.31 1.65
C GLN A 106 -10.82 -17.14 0.80
N GLU A 107 -10.41 -18.17 0.05
CA GLU A 107 -9.25 -18.13 -0.86
C GLU A 107 -9.48 -17.19 -2.05
N GLU A 108 -10.70 -17.18 -2.59
CA GLU A 108 -11.11 -16.23 -3.62
C GLU A 108 -11.05 -14.80 -3.07
N LEU A 109 -11.66 -14.55 -1.91
CA LEU A 109 -11.65 -13.23 -1.26
C LEU A 109 -10.24 -12.76 -0.92
N HIS A 110 -9.37 -13.67 -0.49
CA HIS A 110 -7.98 -13.37 -0.19
C HIS A 110 -7.24 -12.94 -1.46
N SER A 111 -7.45 -13.66 -2.56
CA SER A 111 -6.87 -13.31 -3.87
C SER A 111 -7.37 -11.96 -4.36
N VAL A 112 -8.66 -11.65 -4.16
CA VAL A 112 -9.25 -10.34 -4.46
C VAL A 112 -8.65 -9.25 -3.59
N ALA A 113 -8.51 -9.45 -2.27
CA ALA A 113 -7.95 -8.44 -1.37
C ALA A 113 -6.55 -7.99 -1.82
N GLN A 114 -5.73 -8.91 -2.31
CA GLN A 114 -4.40 -8.60 -2.85
C GLN A 114 -4.44 -7.67 -4.08
N THR A 115 -5.52 -7.68 -4.86
CA THR A 115 -5.68 -6.79 -6.02
C THR A 115 -6.24 -5.42 -5.67
N LEU A 116 -6.56 -5.18 -4.38
CA LEU A 116 -7.10 -3.91 -3.89
C LEU A 116 -6.05 -3.02 -3.22
N LEU A 117 -4.84 -3.53 -3.02
CA LEU A 117 -3.74 -2.83 -2.35
C LEU A 117 -2.80 -2.19 -3.37
N LYS A 118 -2.58 -0.88 -3.21
CA LYS A 118 -1.55 -0.12 -3.91
C LYS A 118 -0.53 0.39 -2.89
N GLY A 119 0.75 0.29 -3.22
CA GLY A 119 1.83 0.76 -2.36
C GLY A 119 2.07 2.25 -2.53
N CYS A 120 2.41 2.94 -1.44
CA CYS A 120 2.74 4.36 -1.45
C CYS A 120 4.09 4.64 -2.13
N GLU A 121 4.09 5.36 -3.26
CA GLU A 121 5.30 5.65 -4.03
C GLU A 121 6.35 6.44 -3.23
N TYR A 122 5.91 7.31 -2.32
CA TYR A 122 6.82 8.06 -1.46
C TYR A 122 7.66 7.15 -0.55
N HIS A 123 7.04 6.12 0.04
CA HIS A 123 7.75 5.16 0.89
C HIS A 123 8.77 4.35 0.10
N TYR A 124 8.45 3.98 -1.14
CA TYR A 124 9.42 3.38 -2.05
C TYR A 124 10.57 4.34 -2.38
N ASP A 125 10.28 5.57 -2.80
CA ASP A 125 11.29 6.56 -3.20
C ASP A 125 12.20 6.95 -2.00
N LYS A 126 11.66 6.98 -0.78
CA LYS A 126 12.42 7.10 0.48
C LYS A 126 13.36 5.91 0.70
N SER A 127 12.86 4.69 0.49
CA SER A 127 13.67 3.47 0.61
C SER A 127 14.83 3.46 -0.40
N VAL A 128 14.56 3.82 -1.66
CA VAL A 128 15.58 4.00 -2.70
C VAL A 128 16.60 5.04 -2.28
N THR A 129 16.16 6.21 -1.81
CA THR A 129 17.06 7.29 -1.38
C THR A 129 17.95 6.87 -0.22
N ARG A 130 17.40 6.15 0.76
CA ARG A 130 18.17 5.63 1.89
C ARG A 130 19.27 4.68 1.44
N VAL A 131 18.96 3.71 0.57
CA VAL A 131 19.96 2.76 0.05
C VAL A 131 21.01 3.46 -0.80
N ALA A 132 20.59 4.41 -1.63
CA ALA A 132 21.49 5.18 -2.49
C ALA A 132 22.54 6.00 -1.70
N HIS A 133 22.23 6.39 -0.46
CA HIS A 133 23.17 7.12 0.41
C HIS A 133 24.11 6.20 1.22
N ILE A 134 23.95 4.89 1.14
CA ILE A 134 24.89 3.95 1.76
C ILE A 134 26.08 3.78 0.80
N GLY A 135 27.10 4.62 0.95
CA GLY A 135 28.24 4.70 0.01
C GLY A 135 29.00 3.38 -0.22
N GLU A 136 28.95 2.46 0.74
CA GLU A 136 29.51 1.10 0.60
C GLU A 136 28.70 0.21 -0.34
N VAL A 137 27.38 0.45 -0.43
CA VAL A 137 26.43 -0.32 -1.25
C VAL A 137 26.26 0.34 -2.62
N VAL A 138 26.09 1.66 -2.65
CA VAL A 138 25.93 2.48 -3.86
C VAL A 138 26.98 3.60 -3.83
N PRO A 139 28.04 3.51 -4.65
CA PRO A 139 29.04 4.58 -4.77
C PRO A 139 28.41 5.91 -5.19
N LEU A 140 28.89 7.00 -4.60
CA LEU A 140 28.30 8.35 -4.72
C LEU A 140 28.26 8.85 -6.18
N GLU A 141 29.24 8.45 -6.99
CA GLU A 141 29.34 8.78 -8.42
C GLU A 141 28.24 8.11 -9.25
N THR A 142 27.67 7.00 -8.74
CA THR A 142 26.67 6.18 -9.44
C THR A 142 25.26 6.37 -8.88
N GLU A 143 25.10 7.17 -7.82
CA GLU A 143 23.84 7.38 -7.11
C GLU A 143 22.69 7.82 -8.03
N ALA A 144 22.96 8.79 -8.91
CA ALA A 144 21.97 9.30 -9.86
C ALA A 144 21.55 8.21 -10.87
N HIS A 145 22.49 7.35 -11.28
CA HIS A 145 22.21 6.25 -12.19
C HIS A 145 21.32 5.20 -11.51
N PHE A 146 21.68 4.79 -10.29
CA PHE A 146 20.88 3.89 -9.45
C PHE A 146 19.44 4.39 -9.28
N LYS A 147 19.26 5.64 -8.83
CA LYS A 147 17.93 6.26 -8.65
C LYS A 147 17.14 6.30 -9.96
N GLY A 148 17.80 6.58 -11.09
CA GLY A 148 17.20 6.56 -12.42
C GLY A 148 16.65 5.18 -12.81
N LEU A 149 17.40 4.12 -12.54
CA LEU A 149 16.96 2.73 -12.76
C LEU A 149 15.81 2.34 -11.83
N CYS A 150 15.87 2.67 -10.53
CA CYS A 150 14.77 2.41 -9.60
C CYS A 150 13.48 3.13 -9.99
N ARG A 151 13.57 4.37 -10.51
CA ARG A 151 12.41 5.08 -11.06
C ARG A 151 11.87 4.39 -12.31
N LYS A 152 12.75 3.95 -13.20
CA LYS A 152 12.39 3.25 -14.44
C LYS A 152 11.66 1.94 -14.13
N MET A 153 12.17 1.16 -13.18
CA MET A 153 11.54 -0.06 -12.66
C MET A 153 10.12 0.20 -12.13
N ARG A 154 9.88 1.35 -11.49
CA ARG A 154 8.57 1.73 -10.93
C ARG A 154 7.53 2.17 -11.97
N VAL A 155 7.94 2.62 -13.15
CA VAL A 155 7.02 3.23 -14.14
C VAL A 155 6.85 2.42 -15.42
N THR A 156 7.73 1.46 -15.70
CA THR A 156 7.62 0.66 -16.91
C THR A 156 6.46 -0.34 -16.81
N GLU A 157 5.75 -0.52 -17.92
CA GLU A 157 4.76 -1.58 -18.12
C GLU A 157 5.30 -2.69 -19.03
N ASP A 158 6.52 -2.52 -19.58
CA ASP A 158 7.19 -3.51 -20.42
C ASP A 158 7.98 -4.48 -19.54
N GLU A 159 7.53 -5.74 -19.50
CA GLU A 159 8.14 -6.82 -18.73
C GLU A 159 9.61 -7.04 -19.10
N LYS A 160 9.99 -6.94 -20.38
CA LYS A 160 11.39 -7.12 -20.81
C LYS A 160 12.25 -5.96 -20.36
N GLU A 161 11.69 -4.75 -20.36
CA GLU A 161 12.39 -3.58 -19.85
C GLU A 161 12.58 -3.66 -18.34
N PHE A 162 11.57 -4.14 -17.62
CA PHE A 162 11.63 -4.38 -16.18
C PHE A 162 12.71 -5.39 -15.82
N GLU A 163 12.69 -6.58 -16.43
CA GLU A 163 13.71 -7.63 -16.23
C GLU A 163 15.12 -7.10 -16.50
N LYS A 164 15.29 -6.38 -17.63
CA LYS A 164 16.58 -5.77 -17.96
C LYS A 164 17.06 -4.78 -16.90
N VAL A 165 16.16 -3.96 -16.34
CA VAL A 165 16.52 -3.01 -15.28
C VAL A 165 16.90 -3.74 -14.00
N VAL A 166 16.17 -4.78 -13.63
CA VAL A 166 16.48 -5.64 -12.48
C VAL A 166 17.86 -6.29 -12.63
N ASP A 167 18.17 -6.84 -13.80
CA ASP A 167 19.48 -7.44 -14.09
C ASP A 167 20.63 -6.44 -13.98
N ILE A 168 20.43 -5.20 -14.46
CA ILE A 168 21.41 -4.12 -14.32
C ILE A 168 21.64 -3.81 -12.84
N LEU A 169 20.56 -3.68 -12.06
CA LEU A 169 20.61 -3.37 -10.63
C LEU A 169 21.41 -4.42 -9.85
N TYR A 170 21.16 -5.72 -10.07
CA TYR A 170 21.94 -6.80 -9.43
C TYR A 170 23.41 -6.80 -9.85
N ARG A 171 23.70 -6.55 -11.14
CA ARG A 171 25.06 -6.60 -11.66
C ARG A 171 25.91 -5.43 -11.17
N GLU A 172 25.35 -4.23 -11.13
CA GLU A 172 26.11 -3.01 -10.84
C GLU A 172 26.20 -2.73 -9.34
N TRP A 173 25.21 -3.13 -8.54
CA TRP A 173 25.23 -2.97 -7.08
C TRP A 173 24.83 -4.27 -6.36
N PRO A 174 25.65 -5.33 -6.42
CA PRO A 174 25.28 -6.65 -5.87
C PRO A 174 24.93 -6.65 -4.38
N LEU A 175 25.40 -5.66 -3.60
CA LEU A 175 25.10 -5.51 -2.18
C LEU A 175 23.66 -5.05 -1.90
N ILE A 176 22.91 -4.57 -2.91
CA ILE A 176 21.49 -4.25 -2.74
C ILE A 176 20.60 -5.48 -2.76
N SER A 177 21.11 -6.67 -3.09
CA SER A 177 20.28 -7.87 -3.32
C SER A 177 19.22 -8.09 -2.25
N PRO A 178 19.52 -8.07 -0.93
CA PRO A 178 18.48 -8.25 0.09
C PRO A 178 17.36 -7.19 0.05
N TRP A 179 17.70 -5.95 -0.30
CA TRP A 179 16.73 -4.87 -0.48
C TRP A 179 15.90 -5.06 -1.75
N LEU A 180 16.54 -5.43 -2.86
CA LEU A 180 15.88 -5.64 -4.14
C LEU A 180 14.98 -6.88 -4.11
N ASP A 181 15.45 -7.99 -3.52
CA ASP A 181 14.69 -9.22 -3.31
C ASP A 181 13.40 -8.94 -2.54
N TRP A 182 13.49 -8.11 -1.50
CA TRP A 182 12.31 -7.72 -0.72
C TRP A 182 11.27 -6.97 -1.57
N TRP A 183 11.71 -6.05 -2.44
CA TRP A 183 10.82 -5.33 -3.36
C TRP A 183 10.25 -6.20 -4.47
N LEU A 184 11.02 -7.17 -4.97
CA LEU A 184 10.61 -8.08 -6.04
C LEU A 184 9.72 -9.23 -5.53
N ALA A 185 9.65 -9.44 -4.22
CA ALA A 185 8.73 -10.41 -3.64
C ALA A 185 7.28 -10.09 -4.10
N PRO A 186 6.49 -11.08 -4.57
CA PRO A 186 5.19 -10.86 -5.19
C PRO A 186 4.24 -9.98 -4.36
N GLU A 187 4.32 -10.11 -3.05
CA GLU A 187 3.51 -9.42 -2.06
C GLU A 187 3.85 -7.93 -1.88
N HIS A 188 5.04 -7.48 -2.29
CA HIS A 188 5.45 -6.07 -2.30
C HIS A 188 5.49 -5.52 -3.71
N GLY A 189 6.10 -6.27 -4.64
CA GLY A 189 6.25 -5.89 -6.04
C GLY A 189 4.90 -5.63 -6.69
N GLY A 190 3.89 -6.46 -6.43
CA GLY A 190 2.55 -6.29 -6.97
C GLY A 190 1.84 -5.01 -6.50
N MET A 191 2.26 -4.41 -5.38
CA MET A 191 1.71 -3.16 -4.88
C MET A 191 2.34 -1.92 -5.57
N ILE A 192 3.58 -2.02 -6.05
CA ILE A 192 4.36 -0.86 -6.50
C ILE A 192 4.73 -0.89 -7.98
N PHE A 193 5.08 -2.05 -8.53
CA PHE A 193 5.53 -2.19 -9.93
C PHE A 193 4.36 -2.51 -10.85
N PRO A 194 4.09 -1.71 -11.90
CA PRO A 194 3.02 -1.98 -12.85
C PRO A 194 3.09 -3.36 -13.48
N THR A 195 4.31 -3.84 -13.79
CA THR A 195 4.57 -5.18 -14.37
C THR A 195 4.23 -6.34 -13.44
N CYS A 196 4.34 -6.15 -12.12
CA CYS A 196 4.02 -7.18 -11.12
C CYS A 196 2.57 -7.08 -10.62
N ARG A 197 1.87 -5.99 -10.96
CA ARG A 197 0.59 -5.62 -10.36
C ARG A 197 -0.55 -6.48 -10.87
N LYS A 198 -1.35 -7.02 -9.95
CA LYS A 198 -2.61 -7.72 -10.26
C LYS A 198 -3.84 -6.80 -10.23
N MET A 199 -3.75 -5.68 -9.52
CA MET A 199 -4.77 -4.62 -9.56
C MET A 199 -4.93 -4.09 -10.99
N SER A 200 -6.17 -3.91 -11.46
CA SER A 200 -6.40 -3.35 -12.79
C SER A 200 -5.88 -1.92 -12.92
N SER A 201 -5.35 -1.56 -14.09
CA SER A 201 -4.83 -0.21 -14.35
C SER A 201 -5.88 0.88 -14.12
N GLU A 202 -7.16 0.59 -14.41
CA GLU A 202 -8.26 1.52 -14.14
C GLU A 202 -8.43 1.83 -12.64
N VAL A 203 -8.33 0.81 -11.77
CA VAL A 203 -8.39 1.03 -10.31
C VAL A 203 -7.13 1.76 -9.84
N ALA A 204 -5.95 1.31 -10.30
CA ALA A 204 -4.66 1.88 -9.90
C ALA A 204 -4.54 3.38 -10.25
N ASN A 205 -5.08 3.79 -11.41
CA ASN A 205 -5.08 5.18 -11.88
C ASN A 205 -6.08 6.08 -11.13
N ARG A 206 -7.09 5.50 -10.49
CA ARG A 206 -8.04 6.23 -9.62
C ARG A 206 -7.52 6.40 -8.19
N LEU A 207 -6.49 5.65 -7.80
CA LEU A 207 -5.84 5.78 -6.51
C LEU A 207 -4.71 6.82 -6.61
N PRO A 208 -4.50 7.63 -5.55
CA PRO A 208 -3.34 8.51 -5.51
C PRO A 208 -2.05 7.69 -5.52
N SER A 209 -0.94 8.37 -5.78
CA SER A 209 0.39 7.76 -5.74
C SER A 209 1.05 7.83 -4.36
N THR A 210 0.59 8.72 -3.48
CA THR A 210 1.20 8.96 -2.17
C THR A 210 0.15 9.09 -1.05
N THR A 211 0.61 8.92 0.19
CA THR A 211 -0.17 9.12 1.43
C THR A 211 0.06 10.51 2.04
N ASN A 212 0.49 11.51 1.24
CA ASN A 212 0.87 12.86 1.72
C ASN A 212 -0.16 13.53 2.64
N ALA A 213 -1.44 13.18 2.52
CA ALA A 213 -2.51 13.65 3.40
C ALA A 213 -2.27 13.31 4.88
N GLU A 214 -1.69 12.14 5.13
CA GLU A 214 -1.47 11.56 6.44
C GLU A 214 -0.01 11.75 6.88
N GLU A 215 0.92 11.89 5.92
CA GLU A 215 2.34 12.12 6.23
C GLU A 215 2.62 13.41 7.01
N ALA A 216 1.77 14.44 6.88
CA ALA A 216 1.90 15.68 7.64
C ALA A 216 1.65 15.51 9.15
N MET A 217 1.15 14.35 9.58
CA MET A 217 0.83 14.04 10.97
C MET A 217 1.93 13.24 11.70
N HIS A 218 3.01 12.84 11.01
CA HIS A 218 4.22 12.24 11.61
C HIS A 218 5.15 13.28 12.24
#